data_AF-A0A7C4T2B9-F1
#
_entry.id   AF-A0A7C4T2B9-F1
#
_cell.length_a   1.000
_cell.length_b   1.000
_cell.length_c   1.000
_cell.angle_alpha   90.00
_cell.angle_beta   90.00
_cell.angle_gamma   90.00
#
_symmetry.space_group_name_H-M   'P 1'
#
loop_
_entity.id
_entity.type
_entity.pdbx_description
1 polymer ?
#
loop_
_entity_poly.entity_id
_entity_poly.type
_entity_poly.pdbx_seq_one_letter_code
_entity_poly.pdbx_strand_id
1 'polypeptide(L)'
;MRRQVSVSFLIIIVVIFSQLIMYGVFSLVIFNIGTSAAALSQQETFKLLDDAIKWFTENELAQAALLIDTLREDAVMIKLFKEQNRSALYAYMRPTFERVKNRVVRMHFHLSDGTSFLRMHNPEVYGDRLIDIRPMV
;
A
#
# COMPACT_ATOMS: atom_id res chain seq x y z
N MET A 1 52.25 10.99 -56.07
CA MET A 1 53.07 10.04 -55.28
C MET A 1 52.13 9.11 -54.51
N ARG A 2 52.01 7.83 -54.88
CA ARG A 2 51.24 6.82 -54.12
C ARG A 2 52.10 6.36 -52.94
N ARG A 3 51.73 6.75 -51.72
CA ARG A 3 52.36 6.24 -50.49
C ARG A 3 52.07 4.73 -50.41
N GLN A 4 53.09 3.89 -50.58
CA GLN A 4 52.95 2.45 -50.32
C GLN A 4 52.86 2.26 -48.81
N VAL A 5 51.69 1.82 -48.36
CA VAL A 5 51.43 1.51 -46.96
C VAL A 5 52.10 0.18 -46.63
N SER A 6 52.88 0.10 -45.55
CA SER A 6 53.53 -1.15 -45.16
C SER A 6 52.48 -2.16 -44.69
N VAL A 7 52.66 -3.44 -45.02
CA VAL A 7 51.73 -4.53 -44.66
C VAL A 7 51.49 -4.59 -43.16
N SER A 8 52.53 -4.38 -42.34
CA SER A 8 52.44 -4.33 -40.88
C SER A 8 51.50 -3.22 -40.38
N PHE A 9 51.49 -2.05 -41.04
CA PHE A 9 50.59 -0.96 -40.68
C PHE A 9 49.13 -1.30 -40.98
N LEU A 10 48.86 -2.02 -42.09
CA LEU A 10 47.52 -2.50 -42.41
C LEU A 10 47.01 -3.51 -41.38
N ILE A 11 47.87 -4.44 -40.93
CA ILE A 11 47.53 -5.43 -39.90
C ILE A 11 47.17 -4.75 -38.57
N ILE A 12 47.95 -3.74 -38.15
CA ILE A 12 47.66 -2.98 -36.93
C ILE A 12 46.30 -2.28 -37.00
N ILE A 13 45.96 -1.67 -38.14
CA ILE A 13 44.63 -1.05 -38.33
C ILE A 13 43.51 -2.08 -38.20
N VAL A 14 43.67 -3.26 -38.80
CA VAL A 14 42.67 -4.34 -38.72
C VAL A 14 42.48 -4.81 -37.28
N VAL A 15 43.56 -4.96 -36.50
CA VAL A 15 43.48 -5.34 -35.09
C VAL A 15 42.80 -4.26 -34.25
N ILE A 16 43.13 -2.98 -34.46
CA ILE A 16 42.47 -1.87 -33.73
C ILE A 16 40.98 -1.84 -34.07
N PHE A 17 40.64 -2.00 -35.34
CA PHE A 17 39.25 -1.99 -35.80
C PHE A 17 38.45 -3.18 -35.22
N SER A 18 39.04 -4.37 -35.14
CA SER A 18 38.38 -5.52 -34.53
C SER A 18 38.15 -5.33 -33.03
N GLN A 19 39.08 -4.69 -32.31
CA GLN A 19 38.90 -4.35 -30.90
C GLN A 19 37.78 -3.32 -30.69
N LEU A 20 37.69 -2.31 -31.56
CA LEU A 20 36.60 -1.33 -31.50
C LEU A 20 35.23 -1.99 -31.71
N ILE A 21 35.12 -2.91 -32.68
CA ILE A 21 33.89 -3.67 -32.90
C ILE A 21 33.56 -4.52 -31.66
N MET A 22 34.55 -5.22 -31.11
CA MET A 22 34.37 -6.05 -29.93
C MET A 22 33.85 -5.23 -28.74
N TYR A 23 34.42 -4.06 -28.47
CA TYR A 23 33.93 -3.17 -27.41
C TYR A 23 32.50 -2.67 -27.66
N GLY A 24 32.15 -2.35 -28.91
CA GLY A 24 30.79 -1.96 -29.28
C GLY A 24 29.76 -3.06 -29.01
N VAL A 25 30.07 -4.29 -29.42
CA VAL A 25 29.21 -5.47 -29.16
C VAL A 25 29.10 -5.74 -27.67
N PHE A 26 30.22 -5.70 -26.93
CA PHE A 26 30.24 -5.91 -25.50
C PHE A 26 29.39 -4.85 -24.76
N SER A 27 29.50 -3.59 -25.16
CA SER A 27 28.68 -2.50 -24.61
C SER A 27 27.19 -2.72 -24.85
N LEU A 28 26.80 -3.18 -26.04
CA LEU A 28 25.39 -3.48 -26.35
C LEU A 28 24.85 -4.62 -25.48
N VAL A 29 25.63 -5.68 -25.29
CA VAL A 29 25.22 -6.81 -24.44
C VAL A 29 25.02 -6.37 -22.99
N ILE A 30 25.97 -5.64 -22.43
CA ILE A 30 25.87 -5.11 -21.05
C ILE A 30 24.66 -4.19 -20.89
N PHE A 31 24.41 -3.32 -21.87
CA PHE A 31 23.26 -2.40 -21.82
C PHE A 31 21.92 -3.14 -21.85
N ASN A 32 21.76 -4.13 -22.73
CA ASN A 32 20.53 -4.93 -22.82
C ASN A 32 20.28 -5.78 -21.56
N ILE A 33 21.34 -6.37 -21.00
CA ILE A 33 21.25 -7.14 -19.75
C ILE A 33 20.92 -6.23 -18.58
N GLY A 34 21.62 -5.09 -18.46
CA GLY A 34 21.46 -4.15 -17.35
C GLY A 34 20.05 -3.58 -17.29
N THR A 35 19.48 -3.18 -18.42
CA THR A 35 18.11 -2.64 -18.47
C THR A 35 17.05 -3.71 -18.18
N SER A 36 17.22 -4.92 -18.72
CA SER A 36 16.29 -6.04 -18.49
C SER A 36 16.32 -6.52 -17.04
N ALA A 37 17.52 -6.67 -16.46
CA ALA A 37 17.69 -7.08 -15.07
C ALA A 37 17.15 -6.00 -14.09
N ALA A 38 17.39 -4.72 -14.38
CA ALA A 38 16.85 -3.62 -13.58
C ALA A 38 15.32 -3.57 -13.64
N ALA A 39 14.72 -3.75 -14.83
CA ALA A 39 13.26 -3.77 -14.98
C ALA A 39 12.59 -4.93 -14.24
N LEU A 40 13.17 -6.13 -14.31
CA LEU A 40 12.68 -7.31 -13.58
C LEU A 40 12.77 -7.12 -12.07
N SER A 41 13.92 -6.65 -11.57
CA SER A 41 14.12 -6.36 -10.15
C SER A 41 13.14 -5.30 -9.62
N GLN A 42 12.89 -4.26 -10.42
CA GLN A 42 11.91 -3.23 -10.09
C GLN A 42 10.50 -3.81 -9.99
N GLN A 43 10.10 -4.64 -10.96
CA GLN A 43 8.78 -5.27 -10.97
C GLN A 43 8.58 -6.22 -9.79
N GLU A 44 9.58 -7.04 -9.44
CA GLU A 44 9.52 -7.92 -8.27
C GLU A 44 9.38 -7.10 -6.97
N THR A 45 10.12 -6.01 -6.84
CA THR A 45 10.03 -5.12 -5.68
C THR A 45 8.63 -4.52 -5.55
N PHE A 46 8.06 -4.02 -6.67
CA PHE A 46 6.69 -3.50 -6.69
C PHE A 46 5.65 -4.58 -6.38
N LYS A 47 5.85 -5.81 -6.87
CA LYS A 47 4.96 -6.93 -6.59
C LYS A 47 4.98 -7.32 -5.11
N LEU A 48 6.16 -7.41 -4.51
CA LEU A 48 6.30 -7.68 -3.07
C LEU A 48 5.64 -6.58 -2.23
N LEU A 49 5.75 -5.32 -2.66
CA LEU A 49 5.07 -4.20 -2.02
C LEU A 49 3.55 -4.32 -2.14
N ASP A 50 3.02 -4.64 -3.32
CA ASP A 50 1.58 -4.85 -3.55
C ASP A 50 1.03 -6.01 -2.71
N ASP A 51 1.73 -7.14 -2.71
CA ASP A 51 1.37 -8.32 -1.92
C ASP A 51 1.39 -8.01 -0.42
N ALA A 52 2.40 -7.27 0.06
CA ALA A 52 2.48 -6.85 1.46
C ALA A 52 1.32 -5.90 1.84
N ILE A 53 0.99 -4.94 0.97
CA ILE A 53 -0.13 -4.01 1.17
C ILE A 53 -1.45 -4.76 1.22
N LYS A 54 -1.68 -5.69 0.29
CA LYS A 54 -2.89 -6.54 0.25
C LYS A 54 -3.00 -7.37 1.51
N TRP A 55 -1.94 -8.06 1.89
CA TRP A 55 -1.92 -8.90 3.09
C TRP A 55 -2.23 -8.08 4.35
N PHE A 56 -1.61 -6.91 4.51
CA PHE A 56 -1.92 -6.02 5.64
C PHE A 56 -3.37 -5.58 5.63
N THR A 57 -3.89 -5.17 4.46
CA THR A 57 -5.28 -4.71 4.32
C THR A 57 -6.28 -5.82 4.65
N GLU A 58 -6.09 -7.01 4.10
CA GLU A 58 -6.95 -8.18 4.35
C GLU A 58 -6.93 -8.57 5.83
N ASN A 59 -5.75 -8.57 6.46
CA ASN A 59 -5.62 -8.90 7.87
C ASN A 59 -6.27 -7.86 8.80
N GLU A 60 -6.18 -6.56 8.47
CA GLU A 60 -6.89 -5.51 9.20
C GLU A 60 -8.42 -5.61 9.02
N LEU A 61 -8.89 -5.90 7.80
CA LEU A 61 -10.32 -6.10 7.51
C LEU A 61 -10.88 -7.32 8.25
N ALA A 62 -10.15 -8.44 8.27
CA ALA A 62 -10.57 -9.65 8.97
C ALA A 62 -10.73 -9.40 10.48
N GLN A 63 -9.78 -8.68 11.09
CA GLN A 63 -9.87 -8.31 12.51
C GLN A 63 -11.04 -7.36 12.80
N ALA A 64 -11.28 -6.37 11.93
CA ALA A 64 -12.41 -5.47 12.05
C ALA A 64 -13.74 -6.23 11.93
N ALA A 65 -13.85 -7.18 10.99
CA ALA A 65 -15.03 -8.00 10.79
C ALA A 65 -15.33 -8.86 12.03
N LEU A 66 -14.33 -9.55 12.59
CA LEU A 66 -14.48 -10.32 13.83
C LEU A 66 -14.96 -9.45 14.99
N LEU A 67 -14.42 -8.24 15.11
CA LEU A 67 -14.85 -7.31 16.15
C LEU A 67 -16.31 -6.89 15.95
N ILE A 68 -16.73 -6.61 14.72
CA ILE A 68 -18.13 -6.30 14.39
C ILE A 68 -19.05 -7.47 14.72
N ASP A 69 -18.66 -8.70 14.40
CA ASP A 69 -19.45 -9.90 14.71
C ASP A 69 -19.65 -10.04 16.23
N THR A 70 -18.59 -9.84 17.02
CA THR A 70 -18.72 -9.87 18.50
C THR A 70 -19.61 -8.74 19.04
N LEU A 71 -19.54 -7.55 18.45
CA LEU A 71 -20.35 -6.40 18.87
C LEU A 71 -21.82 -6.54 18.46
N ARG A 72 -22.10 -7.26 17.37
CA ARG A 72 -23.47 -7.49 16.89
C ARG A 72 -24.30 -8.30 17.88
N GLU A 73 -23.67 -9.10 18.71
CA GLU A 73 -24.34 -9.89 19.75
C GLU A 73 -24.42 -9.18 21.10
N ASP A 74 -23.81 -7.99 21.22
CA ASP A 74 -23.80 -7.21 22.45
C ASP A 74 -25.13 -6.47 22.66
N ALA A 75 -26.03 -7.12 23.39
CA ALA A 75 -27.37 -6.59 23.69
C ALA A 75 -27.33 -5.26 24.46
N VAL A 76 -26.30 -5.01 25.28
CA VAL A 76 -26.19 -3.77 26.06
C VAL A 76 -25.77 -2.63 25.14
N MET A 77 -24.76 -2.85 24.30
CA MET A 77 -24.36 -1.89 23.26
C MET A 77 -25.54 -1.54 22.35
N ILE A 78 -26.26 -2.55 21.85
CA ILE A 78 -27.44 -2.35 20.99
C ILE A 78 -28.51 -1.51 21.70
N LYS A 79 -28.80 -1.82 22.97
CA LYS A 79 -29.78 -1.07 23.76
C LYS A 79 -29.37 0.39 23.91
N LEU A 80 -28.13 0.64 24.36
CA LEU A 80 -27.61 2.00 24.57
C LEU A 80 -27.57 2.82 23.27
N PHE A 81 -27.25 2.15 22.15
CA PHE A 81 -27.28 2.76 20.83
C PHE A 81 -28.72 3.08 20.36
N LYS A 82 -29.67 2.15 20.55
CA LYS A 82 -31.10 2.37 20.23
C LYS A 82 -31.73 3.49 21.06
N GLU A 83 -31.36 3.60 22.33
CA GLU A 83 -31.78 4.69 23.22
C GLU A 83 -31.08 6.02 22.88
N GLN A 84 -30.15 6.02 21.92
CA GLN A 84 -29.31 7.16 21.56
C GLN A 84 -28.61 7.80 22.77
N ASN A 85 -28.30 7.00 23.79
CA ASN A 85 -27.62 7.47 24.98
C ASN A 85 -26.10 7.49 24.74
N ARG A 86 -25.64 8.54 24.04
CA ARG A 86 -24.25 8.70 23.60
C ARG A 86 -23.24 8.57 24.74
N SER A 87 -23.51 9.21 25.88
CA SER A 87 -22.61 9.20 27.04
C SER A 87 -22.50 7.81 27.67
N ALA A 88 -23.62 7.12 27.84
CA ALA A 88 -23.62 5.77 28.38
C ALA A 88 -22.98 4.77 27.40
N LEU A 89 -23.26 4.90 26.10
CA LEU A 89 -22.64 4.08 25.06
C LEU A 89 -21.12 4.27 25.04
N TYR A 90 -20.63 5.51 25.12
CA TYR A 90 -19.20 5.80 25.20
C TYR A 90 -18.57 5.17 26.45
N ALA A 91 -19.17 5.35 27.62
CA ALA A 91 -18.66 4.78 28.87
C ALA A 91 -18.60 3.25 28.82
N TYR A 92 -19.63 2.61 28.25
CA TYR A 92 -19.72 1.17 28.09
C TYR A 92 -18.70 0.61 27.09
N MET A 93 -18.54 1.27 25.94
CA MET A 93 -17.66 0.81 24.87
C MET A 93 -16.19 1.17 25.07
N ARG A 94 -15.89 2.14 25.95
CA ARG A 94 -14.52 2.63 26.19
C ARG A 94 -13.54 1.51 26.56
N PRO A 95 -13.83 0.57 27.49
CA PRO A 95 -12.92 -0.53 27.79
C PRO A 95 -12.64 -1.42 26.57
N THR A 96 -13.65 -1.69 25.75
CA THR A 96 -13.49 -2.48 24.52
C THR A 96 -12.61 -1.74 23.52
N PHE A 97 -12.86 -0.46 23.28
CA PHE A 97 -12.04 0.36 22.40
C PHE A 97 -10.58 0.43 22.90
N GLU A 98 -10.34 0.66 24.19
CA GLU A 98 -9.00 0.73 24.76
C GLU A 98 -8.18 -0.56 24.58
N ARG A 99 -8.83 -1.74 24.59
CA ARG A 99 -8.14 -3.02 24.32
C ARG A 99 -7.71 -3.17 22.87
N VAL A 100 -8.41 -2.54 21.94
CA VAL A 100 -8.20 -2.73 20.49
C VAL A 100 -7.61 -1.52 19.79
N LYS A 101 -7.49 -0.37 20.45
CA LYS A 101 -7.08 0.92 19.85
C LYS A 101 -5.74 0.89 19.10
N ASN A 102 -4.85 -0.03 19.48
CA ASN A 102 -3.55 -0.20 18.82
C ASN A 102 -3.66 -0.82 17.42
N ARG A 103 -4.79 -1.49 17.12
CA ARG A 103 -5.08 -2.12 15.82
C ARG A 103 -6.25 -1.44 15.13
N VAL A 104 -7.34 -1.21 15.88
CA VAL A 104 -8.53 -0.48 15.40
C VAL A 104 -8.40 0.99 15.80
N VAL A 105 -7.77 1.77 14.93
CA VAL A 105 -7.52 3.20 15.17
C VAL A 105 -8.83 4.03 15.19
N ARG A 106 -9.85 3.57 14.46
CA ARG A 106 -11.14 4.27 14.33
C ARG A 106 -12.31 3.33 14.56
N MET A 107 -13.02 3.52 15.67
CA MET A 107 -14.34 2.94 15.91
C MET A 107 -15.38 4.06 15.92
N HIS A 108 -16.46 3.87 15.16
CA HIS A 108 -17.44 4.91 14.88
C HIS A 108 -18.85 4.31 14.76
N PHE A 109 -19.79 4.82 15.56
CA PHE A 109 -21.22 4.57 15.43
C PHE A 109 -21.87 5.69 14.62
N HIS A 110 -22.63 5.35 13.58
CA HIS A 110 -23.40 6.30 12.78
C HIS A 110 -24.87 5.93 12.77
N LEU A 111 -25.73 6.93 12.58
CA LEU A 111 -27.15 6.72 12.35
C LEU A 111 -27.40 6.29 10.89
N SER A 112 -28.63 5.84 10.61
CA SER A 112 -29.04 5.39 9.28
C SER A 112 -29.08 6.52 8.23
N ASP A 113 -29.23 7.76 8.66
CA ASP A 113 -29.19 8.96 7.81
C ASP A 113 -27.76 9.44 7.50
N GLY A 114 -26.76 8.72 8.01
CA GLY A 114 -25.35 9.03 7.86
C GLY A 114 -24.79 10.03 8.89
N THR A 115 -25.57 10.41 9.89
CA THR A 115 -25.09 11.28 10.97
C THR A 115 -24.08 10.57 11.86
N SER A 116 -22.95 11.22 12.11
CA SER A 116 -21.89 10.79 13.02
C SER A 116 -22.37 10.81 14.48
N PHE A 117 -22.77 9.67 15.03
CA PHE A 117 -23.33 9.59 16.38
C PHE A 117 -22.25 9.58 17.47
N LEU A 118 -21.24 8.71 17.35
CA LEU A 118 -20.16 8.59 18.33
C LEU A 118 -18.87 8.08 17.71
N ARG A 119 -17.80 8.86 17.82
CA ARG A 119 -16.43 8.47 17.48
C ARG A 119 -15.68 8.10 18.76
N MET A 120 -15.36 6.82 18.96
CA MET A 120 -14.65 6.40 20.17
C MET A 120 -13.26 7.05 20.31
N HIS A 121 -12.60 7.27 19.18
CA HIS A 121 -11.27 7.87 19.06
C HIS A 121 -11.28 9.42 19.17
N ASN A 122 -12.46 10.04 19.06
CA ASN A 122 -12.61 11.49 19.16
C ASN A 122 -14.06 11.86 19.56
N PRO A 123 -14.47 11.59 20.80
CA PRO A 123 -15.88 11.66 21.22
C PRO A 123 -16.46 13.08 21.20
N GLU A 124 -15.62 14.11 21.14
CA GLU A 124 -16.04 15.51 21.06
C GLU A 124 -16.54 15.91 19.67
N VAL A 125 -16.18 15.15 18.62
CA VAL A 125 -16.60 15.45 17.25
C VAL A 125 -17.75 14.51 16.85
N TYR A 126 -18.95 15.07 16.67
CA TYR A 126 -20.18 14.35 16.36
C TYR A 126 -21.20 15.27 15.67
N GLY A 127 -22.25 14.69 15.09
CA GLY A 127 -23.37 15.40 14.46
C GLY A 127 -23.17 15.77 12.99
N ASP A 128 -21.97 15.61 12.45
CA ASP A 128 -21.71 15.82 11.03
C ASP A 128 -22.28 14.70 10.16
N ARG A 129 -22.71 15.04 8.94
CA ARG A 129 -23.22 14.10 7.94
C ARG A 129 -22.06 13.49 7.17
N LEU A 130 -21.85 12.20 7.34
CA LEU A 130 -20.74 11.48 6.71
C LEU A 130 -20.98 11.21 5.23
N ILE A 131 -22.25 11.13 4.82
CA ILE A 131 -22.67 10.85 3.44
C ILE A 131 -22.20 11.95 2.47
N ASP A 132 -22.02 13.17 2.97
CA ASP A 132 -21.58 14.32 2.17
C ASP A 132 -20.06 14.24 1.87
N ILE A 133 -19.33 13.39 2.60
CA ILE A 133 -17.86 13.29 2.54
C ILE A 133 -17.43 11.97 1.88
N ARG A 134 -18.20 10.90 2.05
CA ARG A 134 -17.87 9.57 1.52
C ARG A 134 -19.11 8.68 1.33
N PRO A 135 -19.09 7.76 0.35
CA PRO A 135 -20.07 6.67 0.27
C PRO A 135 -20.03 5.86 1.57
N MET A 136 -21.21 5.60 2.14
CA MET A 136 -21.36 4.70 3.29
C MET A 136 -21.89 3.36 2.77
N VAL A 137 -21.31 2.25 3.24
CA VAL A 137 -21.70 0.88 2.90
C VAL A 137 -22.45 0.28 4.08
#